data_AF-A0A6I3SRF8-F1
#
_entry.id   AF-A0A6I3SRF8-F1
#
_cell.length_a   1.000
_cell.length_b   1.000
_cell.length_c   1.000
_cell.angle_alpha   90.00
_cell.angle_beta   90.00
_cell.angle_gamma   90.00
#
_symmetry.space_group_name_H-M   'P 1'
#
loop_
_entity.id
_entity.type
_entity.pdbx_description
1 polymer ?
#
loop_
_entity_poly.entity_id
_entity_poly.type
_entity_poly.pdbx_seq_one_letter_code
_entity_poly.pdbx_strand_id
1 'polypeptide(L)'
;MSPGAMDPADDPRKLAERCEIAFDGRRYLYRQYRYDRLDDALRYAQLDRQRPGFKPDPAFLPRWEAPLQPDAAQQALMAPAGIGFADGYYLFGGYRYELLEDALAYVGKVSERM
;
A
#
# COMPACT_ATOMS: atom_id res chain seq x y z
N MET A 1 -37.01 0.67 -14.42
CA MET A 1 -35.55 0.65 -14.64
C MET A 1 -34.99 1.95 -14.08
N SER A 2 -34.34 1.87 -12.93
CA SER A 2 -33.61 2.98 -12.28
C SER A 2 -32.27 2.42 -11.79
N PRO A 3 -31.21 3.24 -11.76
CA PRO A 3 -29.84 2.84 -12.04
C PRO A 3 -29.17 2.16 -10.84
N GLY A 4 -28.27 1.22 -11.14
CA GLY A 4 -27.52 0.42 -10.18
C GLY A 4 -26.81 1.26 -9.14
N ALA A 5 -27.39 1.28 -7.94
CA ALA A 5 -26.64 1.53 -6.73
C ALA A 5 -25.57 0.44 -6.65
N MET A 6 -24.31 0.86 -6.73
CA MET A 6 -23.15 0.02 -6.47
C MET A 6 -23.36 -0.67 -5.12
N ASP A 7 -23.65 -1.97 -5.14
CA ASP A 7 -23.86 -2.75 -3.92
C ASP A 7 -22.63 -2.56 -3.01
N PRO A 8 -22.78 -2.09 -1.75
CA PRO A 8 -21.67 -1.91 -0.81
C PRO A 8 -21.07 -3.24 -0.32
N ALA A 9 -21.38 -4.34 -1.00
CA ALA A 9 -21.04 -5.71 -0.63
C ALA A 9 -20.07 -6.39 -1.60
N ASP A 10 -19.62 -5.72 -2.66
CA ASP A 10 -18.47 -6.23 -3.43
C ASP A 10 -17.20 -5.96 -2.62
N ASP A 11 -16.63 -7.04 -2.09
CA ASP A 11 -15.36 -7.03 -1.38
C ASP A 11 -14.34 -6.21 -2.20
N PRO A 12 -13.75 -5.13 -1.64
CA PRO A 12 -12.86 -4.24 -2.39
C PRO A 12 -11.70 -5.00 -3.02
N ARG A 13 -11.32 -6.13 -2.43
CA ARG A 13 -10.35 -7.08 -2.98
C ARG A 13 -10.83 -7.73 -4.28
N LYS A 14 -12.08 -8.20 -4.35
CA LYS A 14 -12.65 -8.81 -5.57
C LYS A 14 -12.72 -7.78 -6.70
N LEU A 15 -13.08 -6.54 -6.38
CA LEU A 15 -13.07 -5.46 -7.36
C LEU A 15 -11.65 -5.19 -7.87
N ALA A 16 -10.68 -5.15 -6.97
CA ALA A 16 -9.27 -4.99 -7.31
C ALA A 16 -8.75 -6.12 -8.22
N GLU A 17 -9.08 -7.38 -7.93
CA GLU A 17 -8.71 -8.53 -8.76
C GLU A 17 -9.30 -8.44 -10.17
N ARG A 18 -10.57 -8.01 -10.30
CA ARG A 18 -11.21 -7.76 -11.61
C ARG A 18 -10.54 -6.64 -12.38
N CYS A 19 -9.91 -5.71 -11.67
CA CYS A 19 -9.16 -4.58 -12.22
C CYS A 19 -7.67 -4.89 -12.43
N GLU A 20 -7.22 -6.14 -12.33
CA GLU A 20 -5.81 -6.52 -12.48
C GLU A 20 -4.91 -5.83 -11.44
N ILE A 21 -5.45 -5.60 -10.25
CA ILE A 21 -4.74 -4.99 -9.12
C ILE A 21 -4.31 -6.09 -8.15
N ALA A 22 -3.03 -6.09 -7.82
CA ALA A 22 -2.42 -6.95 -6.82
C ALA A 22 -1.95 -6.12 -5.61
N PHE A 23 -1.61 -6.78 -4.50
CA PHE A 23 -1.04 -6.17 -3.31
C PHE A 23 0.25 -6.91 -2.92
N ASP A 24 1.36 -6.19 -2.86
CA ASP A 24 2.70 -6.74 -2.56
C ASP A 24 3.06 -6.70 -1.07
N GLY A 25 2.07 -6.49 -0.21
CA GLY A 25 2.26 -6.36 1.23
C GLY A 25 2.45 -4.92 1.68
N ARG A 26 2.69 -3.99 0.76
CA ARG A 26 2.83 -2.56 1.09
C ARG A 26 2.08 -1.64 0.14
N ARG A 27 2.14 -1.92 -1.15
CA ARG A 27 1.57 -1.12 -2.23
C ARG A 27 0.62 -1.96 -3.09
N TYR A 28 -0.32 -1.26 -3.69
CA TYR A 28 -1.21 -1.79 -4.70
C TYR A 28 -0.54 -1.67 -6.07
N LEU A 29 -0.45 -2.78 -6.77
CA LEU A 29 0.20 -2.90 -8.07
C LEU A 29 -0.88 -2.98 -9.15
N TYR A 30 -0.82 -2.08 -10.13
CA TYR A 30 -1.60 -2.19 -11.37
C TYR A 30 -0.62 -2.16 -12.53
N ARG A 31 -0.39 -3.31 -13.18
CA ARG A 31 0.61 -3.47 -14.25
C ARG A 31 2.00 -3.00 -13.76
N GLN A 32 2.56 -1.98 -14.40
CA GLN A 32 3.86 -1.39 -14.03
C GLN A 32 3.77 -0.29 -12.96
N TYR A 33 2.57 0.11 -12.55
CA TYR A 33 2.33 1.22 -11.63
C TYR A 33 2.12 0.72 -10.20
N ARG A 34 2.61 1.50 -9.23
CA ARG A 34 2.49 1.22 -7.80
C ARG A 34 1.75 2.37 -7.11
N TYR A 35 0.84 2.03 -6.22
CA TYR A 35 0.00 2.97 -5.49
C TYR A 35 0.04 2.65 -4.00
N ASP A 36 0.05 3.68 -3.15
CA ASP A 36 -0.03 3.48 -1.70
C ASP A 36 -1.47 3.19 -1.23
N ARG A 37 -2.49 3.55 -2.03
CA ARG A 37 -3.91 3.41 -1.70
C ARG A 37 -4.64 2.59 -2.76
N LEU A 38 -5.53 1.71 -2.30
CA LEU A 38 -6.35 0.88 -3.19
C LEU A 38 -7.27 1.73 -4.08
N ASP A 39 -7.90 2.76 -3.50
CA ASP A 39 -8.77 3.69 -4.23
C ASP A 39 -8.08 4.32 -5.44
N ASP A 40 -6.80 4.70 -5.31
CA ASP A 40 -6.08 5.36 -6.39
C ASP A 40 -5.75 4.37 -7.51
N ALA A 41 -5.34 3.15 -7.15
CA ALA A 41 -5.14 2.06 -8.11
C ALA A 41 -6.45 1.72 -8.84
N LEU A 42 -7.58 1.63 -8.12
CA LEU A 42 -8.90 1.35 -8.70
C LEU A 42 -9.35 2.44 -9.66
N ARG A 43 -9.25 3.71 -9.26
CA ARG A 43 -9.60 4.85 -10.13
C ARG A 43 -8.75 4.84 -11.39
N TYR A 44 -7.44 4.62 -11.26
CA TYR A 44 -6.56 4.57 -12.42
C TYR A 44 -6.90 3.40 -13.35
N ALA A 45 -7.10 2.20 -12.81
CA ALA A 45 -7.48 1.03 -13.59
C ALA A 45 -8.81 1.24 -14.32
N GLN A 46 -9.81 1.83 -13.67
CA GLN A 46 -11.09 2.16 -14.30
C GLN A 46 -10.93 3.17 -15.45
N LEU A 47 -10.10 4.20 -15.27
CA LEU A 47 -9.79 5.18 -16.32
C LEU A 47 -9.04 4.54 -17.49
N ASP A 48 -8.06 3.69 -17.21
CA ASP A 48 -7.25 3.02 -18.22
C ASP A 48 -8.08 2.05 -19.07
N ARG A 49 -9.06 1.37 -18.46
CA ARG A 49 -10.03 0.49 -19.15
C ARG A 49 -10.96 1.21 -20.10
N GLN A 50 -11.23 2.49 -19.88
CA GLN A 50 -12.05 3.30 -20.77
C GLN A 50 -11.27 3.81 -21.99
N ARG A 51 -9.95 3.64 -22.02
CA ARG A 51 -9.12 4.10 -23.13
C ARG A 51 -9.29 3.20 -24.36
N PRO A 52 -9.36 3.79 -25.56
CA PRO A 52 -9.41 3.01 -26.80
C PRO A 52 -8.13 2.17 -26.94
N GLY A 53 -8.29 0.87 -27.20
CA GLY A 53 -7.18 -0.07 -27.32
C GLY A 53 -6.76 -0.74 -26.01
N PHE A 54 -7.48 -0.52 -24.90
CA PHE A 54 -7.29 -1.30 -23.68
C PHE A 54 -7.45 -2.80 -23.97
N LYS A 55 -6.47 -3.58 -23.55
CA LYS A 55 -6.50 -5.04 -23.57
C LYS A 55 -6.24 -5.54 -22.15
N PRO A 56 -7.12 -6.37 -21.58
CA PRO A 56 -6.82 -7.10 -20.36
C PRO A 56 -5.54 -7.91 -20.53
N ASP A 57 -4.78 -8.06 -19.46
CA ASP A 57 -3.62 -8.93 -19.38
C ASP A 57 -4.08 -10.35 -18.97
N PRO A 58 -4.12 -11.32 -19.90
CA PRO A 58 -4.53 -12.68 -19.58
C PRO A 58 -3.51 -13.43 -18.70
N ALA A 59 -2.28 -12.91 -18.57
CA ALA A 59 -1.25 -13.48 -17.71
C ALA A 59 -1.27 -12.91 -16.29
N PHE A 60 -2.16 -11.95 -16.00
CA PHE A 60 -2.31 -11.41 -14.65
C PHE A 60 -2.77 -12.50 -13.68
N LEU A 61 -1.99 -12.67 -12.61
CA LEU A 61 -2.35 -13.53 -11.48
C LEU A 61 -2.55 -12.63 -10.25
N PRO A 62 -3.73 -12.67 -9.61
CA PRO A 62 -3.96 -11.87 -8.41
C PRO A 62 -3.03 -12.35 -7.29
N ARG A 63 -2.10 -11.48 -6.89
CA ARG A 63 -1.18 -11.70 -5.78
C ARG A 63 -1.58 -10.78 -4.64
N TRP A 64 -1.86 -11.36 -3.48
CA TRP A 64 -2.20 -10.63 -2.26
C TRP A 64 -1.31 -11.13 -1.16
N GLU A 65 -0.25 -10.39 -0.90
CA GLU A 65 0.64 -10.67 0.21
C GLU A 65 0.05 -10.16 1.52
N ALA A 66 0.51 -10.75 2.63
CA ALA A 66 0.18 -10.22 3.93
C ALA A 66 0.73 -8.79 4.06
N PRO A 67 0.00 -7.85 4.67
CA PRO A 67 0.53 -6.54 4.96
C PRO A 67 1.85 -6.65 5.71
N LEU A 68 2.85 -5.89 5.29
CA LEU A 68 4.11 -5.76 5.99
C LEU A 68 3.80 -5.34 7.42
N GLN A 69 4.28 -6.13 8.37
CA GLN A 69 4.16 -5.86 9.80
C GLN A 69 5.54 -5.99 10.43
N PRO A 70 5.92 -5.07 11.32
CA PRO A 70 7.17 -5.21 12.06
C PRO A 70 7.12 -6.48 12.90
N ASP A 71 8.18 -7.28 12.84
CA ASP A 71 8.32 -8.45 13.72
C ASP A 71 8.58 -8.03 15.18
N ALA A 72 8.62 -9.01 16.09
CA ALA A 72 8.81 -8.74 17.52
C ALA A 72 10.14 -8.03 17.82
N ALA A 73 11.21 -8.33 17.07
CA ALA A 73 12.50 -7.69 17.26
C ALA A 73 12.47 -6.23 16.79
N GLN A 74 11.84 -5.97 15.64
CA GLN A 74 11.63 -4.62 15.11
C GLN A 74 10.75 -3.79 16.04
N GLN A 75 9.67 -4.36 16.58
CA GLN A 75 8.81 -3.71 17.56
C GLN A 75 9.58 -3.32 18.84
N ALA A 76 10.47 -4.19 19.32
CA ALA A 76 11.30 -3.92 20.49
C ALA A 76 12.30 -2.77 20.27
N LEU A 77 12.77 -2.57 19.03
CA LEU A 77 13.62 -1.43 18.65
C LEU A 77 12.81 -0.13 18.49
N MET A 78 11.59 -0.23 17.96
CA MET A 78 10.71 0.91 17.72
C MET A 78 10.21 1.56 19.00
N ALA A 79 9.79 0.75 19.98
CA ALA A 79 9.17 1.22 21.22
C ALA A 79 10.01 2.25 22.00
N PRO A 80 11.29 2.01 22.34
CA PRO A 80 12.12 2.98 23.05
C PRO A 80 12.50 4.19 22.18
N ALA A 81 12.54 4.03 20.86
CA ALA A 81 12.88 5.10 19.91
C ALA A 81 11.69 6.02 19.57
N GLY A 82 10.49 5.70 20.05
CA GLY A 82 9.27 6.45 19.70
C GLY A 82 8.90 6.35 18.21
N ILE A 83 9.32 5.27 17.54
CA ILE A 83 9.02 5.04 16.13
C ILE A 83 7.66 4.34 16.01
N GLY A 84 6.74 4.92 15.27
CA GLY A 84 5.47 4.29 14.89
C GLY A 84 5.58 3.46 13.61
N PHE A 85 4.59 2.61 13.35
CA PHE A 85 4.44 1.97 12.04
C PHE A 85 2.99 2.05 11.59
N ALA A 86 2.76 2.61 10.41
CA ALA A 86 1.43 2.73 9.81
C ALA A 86 1.52 2.67 8.28
N ASP A 87 0.54 2.02 7.66
CA ASP A 87 0.41 1.89 6.20
C ASP A 87 1.68 1.33 5.52
N GLY A 88 2.46 0.49 6.21
CA GLY A 88 3.70 -0.06 5.67
C GLY A 88 4.91 0.89 5.75
N TYR A 89 4.83 1.97 6.52
CA TYR A 89 5.90 2.95 6.72
C TYR A 89 6.25 3.10 8.20
N TYR A 90 7.53 3.31 8.49
CA TYR A 90 8.00 3.71 9.82
C TYR A 90 7.85 5.22 9.99
N LEU A 91 7.36 5.66 11.15
CA LEU A 91 7.02 7.05 11.43
C LEU A 91 7.85 7.57 12.58
N PHE A 92 8.57 8.67 12.37
CA PHE A 92 9.29 9.35 13.45
C PHE A 92 9.39 10.85 13.20
N GLY A 93 9.09 11.66 14.22
CA GLY A 93 9.23 13.12 14.14
C GLY A 93 8.43 13.79 13.02
N GLY A 94 7.30 13.20 12.60
CA GLY A 94 6.48 13.68 11.47
C GLY A 94 6.94 13.22 10.09
N TYR A 95 8.04 12.48 10.00
CA TYR A 95 8.57 11.93 8.75
C TYR A 95 8.19 10.46 8.57
N ARG A 96 8.12 10.03 7.30
CA ARG A 96 7.84 8.66 6.88
C ARG A 96 9.11 8.03 6.32
N TYR A 97 9.41 6.81 6.77
CA TYR A 97 10.58 6.04 6.36
C TYR A 97 10.15 4.69 5.79
N GLU A 98 10.88 4.23 4.78
CA GLU A 98 10.63 2.92 4.16
C GLU A 98 11.25 1.77 4.97
N LEU A 99 12.37 2.06 5.63
CA LEU A 99 13.14 1.11 6.42
C LEU A 99 13.23 1.56 7.87
N LEU A 100 13.19 0.60 8.80
CA LEU A 100 13.37 0.88 10.22
C LEU A 100 14.77 1.46 10.51
N GLU A 101 15.78 0.97 9.80
CA GLU A 101 17.18 1.41 9.94
C GLU A 101 17.33 2.90 9.65
N ASP A 102 16.65 3.42 8.63
CA ASP A 102 16.67 4.86 8.29
C ASP A 102 16.03 5.70 9.41
N ALA A 103 14.90 5.23 9.95
CA ALA A 103 14.24 5.90 11.07
C ALA A 103 15.14 5.90 12.32
N LEU A 104 15.76 4.77 12.66
CA LEU A 104 16.69 4.64 13.79
C LEU A 104 17.94 5.51 13.61
N ALA A 105 18.50 5.56 12.41
CA ALA A 105 19.64 6.42 12.10
C ALA A 105 19.29 7.90 12.29
N TYR A 106 18.07 8.31 11.91
CA TYR A 106 17.60 9.67 12.14
C TYR A 106 17.35 9.96 13.63
N VAL A 107 16.79 9.02 14.39
CA VAL A 107 16.65 9.14 15.86
C VAL A 107 18.01 9.42 16.50
N GLY A 108 19.04 8.65 16.14
CA GLY A 108 20.41 8.88 16.63
C GLY A 108 20.89 10.31 16.38
N LYS A 109 20.74 10.80 15.15
CA LYS A 109 21.14 12.18 14.77
C LYS A 109 20.39 13.27 15.53
N VAL A 110 19.12 13.05 15.89
CA VAL A 110 18.32 14.02 16.65
C VAL A 110 18.72 14.02 18.12
N SER A 111 18.93 12.83 18.70
CA SER A 111 19.34 12.68 20.10
C SER A 111 20.74 13.28 20.37
N GLU A 112 21.64 13.28 19.40
CA GLU A 112 22.97 13.90 19.51
C GLU A 112 22.96 15.45 19.44
N ARG A 113 21.83 16.04 19.02
CA ARG A 113 21.68 17.50 18.85
C ARG A 113 20.88 18.17 19.97
N MET A 114 20.39 17.40 20.94
CA MET A 114 19.72 17.88 22.16
C MET A 114 20.69 17.89 23.33
#